data_AF-A0A961GRQ8-F1
#
_entry.id   AF-A0A961GRQ8-F1
#
_cell.length_a   1.000
_cell.length_b   1.000
_cell.length_c   1.000
_cell.angle_alpha   90.00
_cell.angle_beta   90.00
_cell.angle_gamma   90.00
#
_symmetry.space_group_name_H-M   'P 1'
#
loop_
_entity.id
_entity.type
_entity.pdbx_description
1 polymer ?
#
loop_
_entity_poly.entity_id
_entity_poly.type
_entity_poly.pdbx_seq_one_letter_code
_entity_poly.pdbx_strand_id
1 'polypeptide(L)'
;MVRVPESAPVLTVDEVESVRSRLRRSDEESRRAALAAIDGWDGRVVSPAAADSLLRAVTLAYPWVRNPRVDPASRLARALCAAPRAVDVHAVEAAYLVSGERVRRLLLHLLALRRDDDGVGSLVFLLGPDGPADLLPLPVAGMLAPVLSAERAADLVPVLVHLAGRTGWVWHAADLLEDLVVDGRVSGDQQRSIARGLAPVVASIVAACDRATLPVPARAKGADPVRDADPARDADPAGTADVAGPADVADPAGSDQLPVRVGHPAGRAGRDQSRADRFRLHSLVSLMGQLAPTVAEPVLRSVVASADPRVAAVGAVEMVSLDVAVAPDRLDLIARAPEARAELLDGLRRIGRLEDLAPRWRTTAARAEAELVRWLADDAELGRAPDEIEPVVVMAVGDHPDDGVVHLFRFRMRSPHWSSARGWMIGAAGPFDGDGSEVDGFDSFAVSVYSAEDDDDHDGHLDALLDSLGLWPDADEI
;
A
#
# COMPACT_ATOMS: atom_id res chain seq x y z
N MET A 1 8.01 41.83 -23.23
CA MET A 1 7.29 41.36 -24.44
C MET A 1 7.90 40.01 -24.83
N VAL A 2 7.43 38.93 -24.22
CA VAL A 2 7.89 37.57 -24.53
C VAL A 2 7.14 37.13 -25.78
N ARG A 3 7.87 36.78 -26.85
CA ARG A 3 7.28 36.23 -28.07
C ARG A 3 6.60 34.91 -27.71
N VAL A 4 5.27 34.88 -27.83
CA VAL A 4 4.48 33.65 -27.89
C VAL A 4 4.94 32.87 -29.12
N PRO A 5 5.35 31.60 -29.02
CA PRO A 5 5.67 30.81 -30.20
C PRO A 5 4.42 30.68 -31.08
N GLU A 6 4.62 30.84 -32.39
CA GLU A 6 3.65 30.47 -33.42
C GLU A 6 3.12 29.04 -33.20
N SER A 7 1.81 28.87 -33.44
CA SER A 7 1.00 27.65 -33.31
C SER A 7 1.77 26.33 -33.14
N ALA A 8 1.57 25.67 -32.00
CA ALA A 8 2.07 24.31 -31.77
C ALA A 8 1.61 23.35 -32.91
N PRO A 9 2.49 22.45 -33.38
CA PRO A 9 2.19 21.59 -34.53
C PRO A 9 1.00 20.67 -34.23
N VAL A 10 0.05 20.61 -35.17
CA VAL A 10 -1.19 19.83 -35.04
C VAL A 10 -0.95 18.38 -35.47
N LEU A 11 -1.36 17.41 -34.66
CA LEU A 11 -1.38 15.98 -35.02
C LEU A 11 -2.54 15.70 -35.98
N THR A 12 -2.22 15.11 -37.13
CA THR A 12 -3.17 14.82 -38.21
C THR A 12 -3.65 13.38 -38.20
N VAL A 13 -4.79 13.12 -38.84
CA VAL A 13 -5.34 11.76 -39.02
C VAL A 13 -4.35 10.88 -39.79
N ASP A 14 -3.70 11.40 -40.83
CA ASP A 14 -2.77 10.64 -41.68
C ASP A 14 -1.52 10.18 -40.91
N GLU A 15 -1.03 11.00 -39.98
CA GLU A 15 0.09 10.61 -39.10
C GLU A 15 -0.29 9.46 -38.17
N VAL A 16 -1.49 9.54 -37.57
CA VAL A 16 -2.03 8.48 -36.70
C VAL A 16 -2.22 7.18 -37.50
N GLU A 17 -2.79 7.28 -38.69
CA GLU A 17 -3.02 6.16 -39.62
C GLU A 17 -1.72 5.51 -40.10
N SER A 18 -0.70 6.33 -40.38
CA SER A 18 0.65 5.87 -40.73
C SER A 18 1.32 5.11 -39.58
N VAL A 19 1.22 5.62 -38.35
CA VAL A 19 1.72 4.93 -37.15
C VAL A 19 0.95 3.61 -36.94
N ARG A 20 -0.37 3.64 -37.01
CA ARG A 20 -1.23 2.44 -36.87
C ARG A 20 -0.84 1.35 -37.88
N SER A 21 -0.66 1.72 -39.14
CA SER A 21 -0.25 0.80 -40.20
C SER A 21 1.11 0.14 -39.90
N ARG A 22 2.10 0.93 -39.46
CA ARG A 22 3.42 0.43 -39.07
C ARG A 22 3.38 -0.49 -37.85
N LEU A 23 2.55 -0.16 -36.84
CA LEU A 23 2.39 -0.99 -35.64
C LEU A 23 1.81 -2.38 -35.93
N ARG A 24 1.04 -2.55 -37.01
CA ARG A 24 0.46 -3.83 -37.41
C ARG A 24 1.39 -4.71 -38.23
N ARG A 25 2.55 -4.19 -38.66
CA ARG A 25 3.50 -4.98 -39.45
C ARG A 25 4.16 -6.06 -38.60
N SER A 26 4.53 -7.16 -39.26
CA SER A 26 5.24 -8.28 -38.63
C SER A 26 6.67 -7.92 -38.24
N ASP A 27 7.30 -6.95 -38.92
CA ASP A 27 8.66 -6.53 -38.63
C ASP A 27 8.73 -5.63 -37.39
N GLU A 28 9.65 -5.95 -36.46
CA GLU A 28 9.76 -5.23 -35.20
C GLU A 28 10.37 -3.82 -35.38
N GLU A 29 11.20 -3.63 -36.40
CA GLU A 29 11.83 -2.34 -36.70
C GLU A 29 10.80 -1.26 -37.06
N SER A 30 9.83 -1.56 -37.92
CA SER A 30 8.70 -0.66 -38.21
C SER A 30 7.90 -0.35 -36.96
N ARG A 31 7.70 -1.33 -36.07
CA ARG A 31 6.98 -1.10 -34.80
C ARG A 31 7.77 -0.19 -33.86
N ARG A 32 9.08 -0.36 -33.73
CA ARG A 32 9.94 0.55 -32.94
C ARG A 32 9.94 1.96 -33.51
N ALA A 33 10.06 2.10 -34.83
CA ALA A 33 9.98 3.40 -35.50
C ALA A 33 8.61 4.09 -35.31
N ALA A 34 7.53 3.30 -35.25
CA ALA A 34 6.20 3.82 -34.95
C ALA A 34 6.05 4.26 -33.49
N LEU A 35 6.61 3.51 -32.53
CA LEU A 35 6.65 3.93 -31.13
C LEU A 35 7.46 5.22 -30.94
N ALA A 36 8.63 5.32 -31.56
CA ALA A 36 9.43 6.55 -31.53
C ALA A 36 8.69 7.75 -32.15
N ALA A 37 7.88 7.51 -33.19
CA ALA A 37 7.03 8.56 -33.76
C ALA A 37 5.94 9.02 -32.78
N ILE A 38 5.36 8.10 -31.99
CA ILE A 38 4.41 8.45 -30.92
C ILE A 38 5.10 9.28 -29.83
N ASP A 39 6.33 8.90 -29.46
CA ASP A 39 7.11 9.63 -28.44
C ASP A 39 7.37 11.08 -28.88
N GLY A 40 7.54 11.32 -30.18
CA GLY A 40 7.69 12.66 -30.76
C GLY A 40 6.39 13.48 -30.87
N TRP A 41 5.25 12.99 -30.37
CA TRP A 41 4.00 13.75 -30.36
C TRP A 41 3.82 14.66 -29.15
N ASP A 42 4.74 14.64 -28.20
CA ASP A 42 4.66 15.49 -27.03
C ASP A 42 4.61 16.99 -27.39
N GLY A 43 3.79 17.75 -26.67
CA GLY A 43 3.54 19.18 -26.94
C GLY A 43 2.73 19.51 -28.21
N ARG A 44 2.28 18.51 -28.98
CA ARG A 44 1.44 18.71 -30.18
C ARG A 44 -0.03 18.89 -29.85
N VAL A 45 -0.74 19.69 -30.66
CA VAL A 45 -2.19 19.85 -30.54
C VAL A 45 -2.89 18.69 -31.23
N VAL A 46 -3.73 17.94 -30.52
CA VAL A 46 -4.51 16.83 -31.10
C VAL A 46 -5.86 17.37 -31.59
N SER A 47 -6.10 17.30 -32.90
CA SER A 47 -7.41 17.66 -33.48
C SER A 47 -8.47 16.61 -33.13
N PRO A 48 -9.78 16.97 -33.06
CA PRO A 48 -10.84 15.98 -32.77
C PRO A 48 -10.84 14.78 -33.72
N ALA A 49 -10.64 15.00 -35.02
CA ALA A 49 -10.56 13.92 -36.00
C ALA A 49 -9.35 12.99 -35.76
N ALA A 50 -8.19 13.54 -35.36
CA ALA A 50 -7.02 12.75 -35.01
C ALA A 50 -7.24 11.99 -33.68
N ALA A 51 -7.92 12.61 -32.72
CA ALA A 51 -8.29 11.97 -31.45
C ALA A 51 -9.22 10.76 -31.66
N ASP A 52 -10.23 10.90 -32.53
CA ASP A 52 -11.10 9.78 -32.92
C ASP A 52 -10.32 8.65 -33.62
N SER A 53 -9.37 9.01 -34.48
CA SER A 53 -8.50 8.04 -35.15
C SER A 53 -7.60 7.30 -34.16
N LEU A 54 -7.04 8.03 -33.18
CA LEU A 54 -6.24 7.47 -32.09
C LEU A 54 -7.06 6.52 -31.23
N LEU A 55 -8.27 6.91 -30.84
CA LEU A 55 -9.14 6.06 -30.03
C LEU A 55 -9.47 4.75 -30.74
N ARG A 56 -9.79 4.80 -32.04
CA ARG A 56 -9.98 3.58 -32.85
C ARG A 56 -8.71 2.73 -32.85
N ALA A 57 -7.53 3.34 -33.02
CA ALA A 57 -6.27 2.61 -33.00
C ALA A 57 -5.98 1.97 -31.63
N VAL A 58 -6.38 2.60 -30.52
CA VAL A 58 -6.21 2.06 -29.16
C VAL A 58 -6.95 0.75 -28.93
N THR A 59 -8.10 0.54 -29.58
CA THR A 59 -8.92 -0.68 -29.43
C THR A 59 -8.38 -1.90 -30.20
N LEU A 60 -7.31 -1.75 -30.98
CA LEU A 60 -6.75 -2.83 -31.79
C LEU A 60 -5.67 -3.62 -31.06
N ALA A 61 -5.52 -4.89 -31.44
CA ALA A 61 -4.40 -5.73 -31.00
C ALA A 61 -3.17 -5.52 -31.88
N TYR A 62 -2.01 -5.34 -31.24
CA TYR A 62 -0.72 -5.19 -31.90
C TYR A 62 0.29 -6.23 -31.39
N PRO A 63 1.21 -6.72 -32.26
CA PRO A 63 2.36 -7.47 -31.79
C PRO A 63 3.21 -6.61 -30.85
N TRP A 64 3.63 -7.20 -29.73
CA TRP A 64 4.47 -6.50 -28.75
C TRP A 64 5.84 -6.18 -29.35
N VAL A 65 6.44 -5.09 -28.88
CA VAL A 65 7.88 -4.84 -29.03
C VAL A 65 8.55 -5.44 -27.81
N ARG A 66 9.59 -6.27 -27.99
CA ARG A 66 10.18 -7.06 -26.90
C ARG A 66 11.24 -6.31 -26.10
N ASN A 67 11.93 -5.36 -26.73
CA ASN A 67 13.01 -4.60 -26.11
C ASN A 67 12.93 -3.10 -26.52
N PRO A 68 12.41 -2.22 -25.64
CA PRO A 68 11.74 -2.51 -24.36
C PRO A 68 10.39 -3.22 -24.56
N ARG A 69 9.92 -3.97 -23.55
CA ARG A 69 8.64 -4.69 -23.59
C ARG A 69 7.46 -3.72 -23.50
N VAL A 70 6.97 -3.26 -24.66
CA VAL A 70 5.92 -2.22 -24.75
C VAL A 70 4.68 -2.77 -25.45
N ASP A 71 3.51 -2.44 -24.88
CA ASP A 71 2.20 -2.61 -25.51
C ASP A 71 1.85 -1.35 -26.33
N PRO A 72 1.79 -1.43 -27.67
CA PRO A 72 1.52 -0.25 -28.51
C PRO A 72 0.17 0.40 -28.25
N ALA A 73 -0.86 -0.38 -27.93
CA ALA A 73 -2.20 0.15 -27.63
C ALA A 73 -2.16 1.06 -26.40
N SER A 74 -1.42 0.64 -25.36
CA SER A 74 -1.18 1.48 -24.18
C SER A 74 -0.40 2.77 -24.50
N ARG A 75 0.55 2.75 -25.45
CA ARG A 75 1.30 3.95 -25.84
C ARG A 75 0.42 4.96 -26.60
N LEU A 76 -0.43 4.47 -27.50
CA LEU A 76 -1.43 5.29 -28.19
C LEU A 76 -2.44 5.90 -27.22
N ALA A 77 -2.91 5.13 -26.23
CA ALA A 77 -3.85 5.62 -25.23
C ALA A 77 -3.23 6.73 -24.36
N ARG A 78 -1.94 6.64 -24.02
CA ARG A 78 -1.23 7.74 -23.33
C ARG A 78 -1.14 9.00 -24.17
N ALA A 79 -1.00 8.89 -25.49
CA ALA A 79 -0.99 10.07 -26.37
C ALA A 79 -2.34 10.82 -26.34
N LEU A 80 -3.46 10.10 -26.21
CA LEU A 80 -4.78 10.71 -26.03
C LEU A 80 -4.89 11.52 -24.73
N CYS A 81 -4.18 11.12 -23.66
CA CYS A 81 -4.22 11.83 -22.38
C CYS A 81 -3.71 13.29 -22.45
N ALA A 82 -2.95 13.65 -23.48
CA ALA A 82 -2.54 15.04 -23.72
C ALA A 82 -3.71 15.96 -24.16
N ALA A 83 -4.80 15.37 -24.66
CA ALA A 83 -5.98 16.10 -25.13
C ALA A 83 -7.28 15.40 -24.69
N PRO A 84 -7.55 15.31 -23.37
CA PRO A 84 -8.62 14.46 -22.82
C PRO A 84 -10.03 14.86 -23.28
N ARG A 85 -10.21 16.14 -23.65
CA ARG A 85 -11.48 16.71 -24.14
C ARG A 85 -11.66 16.61 -25.65
N ALA A 86 -10.65 16.15 -26.39
CA ALA A 86 -10.73 16.05 -27.85
C ALA A 86 -11.55 14.83 -28.33
N VAL A 87 -11.85 13.90 -27.44
CA VAL A 87 -12.62 12.69 -27.73
C VAL A 87 -14.01 12.79 -27.07
N ASP A 88 -15.03 12.32 -27.79
CA ASP A 88 -16.38 12.15 -27.25
C ASP A 88 -16.42 11.06 -26.17
N VAL A 89 -17.15 11.29 -25.08
CA VAL A 89 -17.15 10.36 -23.96
C VAL A 89 -17.84 9.03 -24.28
N HIS A 90 -18.88 9.02 -25.12
CA HIS A 90 -19.54 7.77 -25.51
C HIS A 90 -18.62 6.92 -26.41
N ALA A 91 -17.76 7.57 -27.19
CA ALA A 91 -16.70 6.85 -27.90
C ALA A 91 -15.69 6.21 -26.93
N VAL A 92 -15.32 6.90 -25.85
CA VAL A 92 -14.43 6.35 -24.80
C VAL A 92 -15.10 5.18 -24.07
N GLU A 93 -16.38 5.29 -23.72
CA GLU A 93 -17.18 4.22 -23.12
C GLU A 93 -17.23 2.98 -24.04
N ALA A 94 -17.52 3.16 -25.33
CA ALA A 94 -17.53 2.07 -26.30
C ALA A 94 -16.14 1.42 -26.44
N ALA A 95 -15.07 2.23 -26.47
CA ALA A 95 -13.69 1.74 -26.52
C ALA A 95 -13.32 0.95 -25.25
N TYR A 96 -13.80 1.36 -24.08
CA TYR A 96 -13.56 0.68 -22.81
C TYR A 96 -14.07 -0.76 -22.84
N LEU A 97 -15.27 -0.99 -23.38
CA LEU A 97 -15.93 -2.30 -23.40
C LEU A 97 -15.18 -3.35 -24.22
N VAL A 98 -14.42 -2.93 -25.24
CA VAL A 98 -13.70 -3.82 -26.16
C VAL A 98 -12.21 -3.91 -25.86
N SER A 99 -11.71 -3.13 -24.90
CA SER A 99 -10.28 -2.97 -24.64
C SER A 99 -9.73 -3.97 -23.61
N GLY A 100 -8.44 -4.27 -23.72
CA GLY A 100 -7.70 -5.02 -22.69
C GLY A 100 -7.52 -4.21 -21.40
N GLU A 101 -7.21 -4.90 -20.29
CA GLU A 101 -7.13 -4.31 -18.94
C GLU A 101 -6.22 -3.06 -18.85
N ARG A 102 -5.03 -3.11 -19.49
CA ARG A 102 -4.08 -1.98 -19.48
C ARG A 102 -4.63 -0.73 -20.14
N VAL A 103 -5.33 -0.92 -21.27
CA VAL A 103 -5.98 0.17 -22.00
C VAL A 103 -7.19 0.68 -21.22
N ARG A 104 -8.00 -0.20 -20.62
CA ARG A 104 -9.11 0.20 -19.75
C ARG A 104 -8.66 1.13 -18.61
N ARG A 105 -7.54 0.84 -17.94
CA ARG A 105 -6.96 1.76 -16.95
C ARG A 105 -6.67 3.15 -17.52
N LEU A 106 -6.08 3.21 -18.71
CA LEU A 106 -5.73 4.48 -19.36
C LEU A 106 -6.98 5.23 -19.84
N LEU A 107 -8.03 4.55 -20.25
CA LEU A 107 -9.30 5.17 -20.62
C LEU A 107 -10.03 5.75 -19.39
N LEU A 108 -10.00 5.06 -18.24
CA LEU A 108 -10.50 5.63 -16.98
C LEU A 108 -9.70 6.86 -16.57
N HIS A 109 -8.37 6.82 -16.69
CA HIS A 109 -7.51 7.97 -16.42
C HIS A 109 -7.78 9.14 -17.40
N LEU A 110 -8.00 8.84 -18.69
CA LEU A 110 -8.39 9.84 -19.70
C LEU A 110 -9.67 10.56 -19.28
N LEU A 111 -10.70 9.83 -18.84
CA LEU A 111 -11.94 10.40 -18.34
C LEU A 111 -11.70 11.27 -17.09
N ALA A 112 -10.85 10.82 -16.16
CA ALA A 112 -10.48 11.61 -14.97
C ALA A 112 -9.77 12.92 -15.33
N LEU A 113 -8.90 12.91 -16.35
CA LEU A 113 -8.18 14.09 -16.83
C LEU A 113 -9.08 15.16 -17.47
N ARG A 114 -10.30 14.81 -17.91
CA ARG A 114 -11.22 15.77 -18.53
C ARG A 114 -11.68 16.86 -17.56
N ARG A 115 -11.92 16.48 -16.31
CA ARG A 115 -12.37 17.37 -15.22
C ARG A 115 -13.62 18.19 -15.57
N ASP A 116 -14.51 17.58 -16.36
CA ASP A 116 -15.79 18.16 -16.79
C ASP A 116 -16.95 17.22 -16.46
N ASP A 117 -18.17 17.71 -16.61
CA ASP A 117 -19.41 16.99 -16.31
C ASP A 117 -19.52 15.66 -17.06
N ASP A 118 -19.12 15.64 -18.33
CA ASP A 118 -19.15 14.44 -19.17
C ASP A 118 -18.16 13.38 -18.64
N GLY A 119 -16.95 13.79 -18.26
CA GLY A 119 -15.95 12.90 -17.68
C GLY A 119 -16.39 12.31 -16.35
N VAL A 120 -16.97 13.13 -15.46
CA VAL A 120 -17.55 12.67 -14.19
C VAL A 120 -18.70 11.71 -14.44
N GLY A 121 -19.64 12.06 -15.33
CA GLY A 121 -20.80 11.23 -15.67
C GLY A 121 -20.40 9.87 -16.22
N SER A 122 -19.40 9.84 -17.11
CA SER A 122 -18.88 8.59 -17.69
C SER A 122 -18.18 7.71 -16.66
N LEU A 123 -17.42 8.31 -15.73
CA LEU A 123 -16.83 7.56 -14.62
C LEU A 123 -17.90 7.00 -13.69
N VAL A 124 -18.95 7.76 -13.40
CA VAL A 124 -20.10 7.29 -12.60
C VAL A 124 -20.78 6.10 -13.30
N PHE A 125 -20.97 6.18 -14.61
CA PHE A 125 -21.55 5.10 -15.41
C PHE A 125 -20.67 3.84 -15.43
N LEU A 126 -19.39 3.97 -15.76
CA LEU A 126 -18.50 2.81 -15.92
C LEU A 126 -18.11 2.13 -14.60
N LEU A 127 -17.97 2.91 -13.53
CA LEU A 127 -17.51 2.42 -12.23
C LEU A 127 -18.67 2.14 -11.26
N GLY A 128 -19.87 2.61 -11.58
CA GLY A 128 -21.07 2.46 -10.76
C GLY A 128 -21.56 1.02 -10.62
N PRO A 129 -22.59 0.80 -9.78
CA PRO A 129 -23.16 -0.53 -9.54
C PRO A 129 -23.71 -1.20 -10.81
N ASP A 130 -24.25 -0.41 -11.73
CA ASP A 130 -24.80 -0.86 -13.01
C ASP A 130 -23.77 -0.89 -14.15
N GLY A 131 -22.51 -0.51 -13.87
CA GLY A 131 -21.42 -0.52 -14.83
C GLY A 131 -20.94 -1.94 -15.16
N PRO A 132 -20.06 -2.10 -16.17
CA PRO A 132 -19.50 -3.39 -16.58
C PRO A 132 -18.51 -3.96 -15.55
N ALA A 133 -19.05 -4.51 -14.46
CA ALA A 133 -18.35 -5.00 -13.29
C ALA A 133 -17.17 -5.95 -13.59
N ASP A 134 -17.37 -6.87 -14.53
CA ASP A 134 -16.36 -7.88 -14.92
C ASP A 134 -15.19 -7.26 -15.72
N LEU A 135 -15.37 -6.03 -16.19
CA LEU A 135 -14.37 -5.28 -16.93
C LEU A 135 -13.63 -4.27 -16.06
N LEU A 136 -13.85 -4.24 -14.75
CA LEU A 136 -13.16 -3.29 -13.87
C LEU A 136 -11.67 -3.68 -13.69
N PRO A 137 -10.69 -2.87 -14.15
CA PRO A 137 -9.29 -3.18 -13.92
C PRO A 137 -8.89 -2.94 -12.45
N LEU A 138 -7.79 -3.54 -11.99
CA LEU A 138 -7.19 -3.14 -10.71
C LEU A 138 -6.67 -1.70 -10.79
N PRO A 139 -6.92 -0.85 -9.78
CA PRO A 139 -6.49 0.53 -9.79
C PRO A 139 -4.97 0.64 -9.62
N VAL A 140 -4.43 1.78 -10.05
CA VAL A 140 -3.05 2.18 -9.78
C VAL A 140 -3.04 3.55 -9.09
N ALA A 141 -2.00 3.85 -8.33
CA ALA A 141 -1.88 5.11 -7.61
C ALA A 141 -2.10 6.31 -8.54
N GLY A 142 -2.93 7.26 -8.11
CA GLY A 142 -3.24 8.48 -8.86
C GLY A 142 -4.10 8.29 -10.13
N MET A 143 -4.61 7.07 -10.42
CA MET A 143 -5.38 6.81 -11.64
C MET A 143 -6.58 7.74 -11.80
N LEU A 144 -7.38 7.91 -10.75
CA LEU A 144 -8.57 8.75 -10.78
C LEU A 144 -8.38 10.12 -10.11
N ALA A 145 -7.27 10.36 -9.41
CA ALA A 145 -7.02 11.60 -8.69
C ALA A 145 -7.28 12.90 -9.49
N PRO A 146 -6.98 12.99 -10.80
CA PRO A 146 -7.29 14.20 -11.56
C PRO A 146 -8.75 14.61 -11.55
N VAL A 147 -9.69 13.68 -11.38
CA VAL A 147 -11.14 13.96 -11.40
C VAL A 147 -11.58 14.77 -10.18
N LEU A 148 -10.83 14.74 -9.08
CA LEU A 148 -11.19 15.40 -7.83
C LEU A 148 -11.26 16.93 -7.98
N SER A 149 -10.49 17.48 -8.93
CA SER A 149 -10.53 18.90 -9.29
C SER A 149 -11.78 19.30 -10.09
N ALA A 150 -12.60 18.36 -10.56
CA ALA A 150 -13.84 18.66 -11.31
C ALA A 150 -14.91 19.26 -10.39
N GLU A 151 -15.68 20.23 -10.87
CA GLU A 151 -16.75 20.91 -10.09
C GLU A 151 -17.71 19.92 -9.44
N ARG A 152 -18.08 18.86 -10.18
CA ARG A 152 -18.99 17.80 -9.74
C ARG A 152 -18.31 16.57 -9.17
N ALA A 153 -17.06 16.67 -8.69
CA ALA A 153 -16.33 15.52 -8.15
C ALA A 153 -17.09 14.78 -7.02
N ALA A 154 -17.91 15.50 -6.25
CA ALA A 154 -18.74 14.92 -5.20
C ALA A 154 -19.80 13.91 -5.69
N ASP A 155 -20.13 13.92 -6.98
CA ASP A 155 -21.05 12.93 -7.59
C ASP A 155 -20.43 11.53 -7.65
N LEU A 156 -19.11 11.41 -7.46
CA LEU A 156 -18.43 10.12 -7.39
C LEU A 156 -18.60 9.41 -6.04
N VAL A 157 -19.07 10.10 -4.99
CA VAL A 157 -19.18 9.53 -3.64
C VAL A 157 -19.93 8.19 -3.61
N PRO A 158 -21.13 8.03 -4.22
CA PRO A 158 -21.83 6.75 -4.21
C PRO A 158 -21.05 5.63 -4.89
N VAL A 159 -20.32 5.98 -5.95
CA VAL A 159 -19.54 5.04 -6.76
C VAL A 159 -18.28 4.61 -6.01
N LEU A 160 -17.58 5.53 -5.36
CA LEU A 160 -16.41 5.22 -4.54
C LEU A 160 -16.79 4.34 -3.33
N VAL A 161 -17.93 4.61 -2.68
CA VAL A 161 -18.46 3.76 -1.61
C VAL A 161 -18.74 2.34 -2.11
N HIS A 162 -19.32 2.19 -3.31
CA HIS A 162 -19.51 0.89 -3.95
C HIS A 162 -18.18 0.19 -4.28
N LEU A 163 -17.21 0.92 -4.82
CA LEU A 163 -15.88 0.40 -5.14
C LEU A 163 -15.09 -0.02 -3.89
N ALA A 164 -15.29 0.65 -2.76
CA ALA A 164 -14.66 0.27 -1.50
C ALA A 164 -15.10 -1.13 -1.03
N GLY A 165 -16.27 -1.63 -1.47
CA GLY A 165 -16.69 -3.01 -1.24
C GLY A 165 -16.08 -4.05 -2.18
N ARG A 166 -15.31 -3.62 -3.20
CA ARG A 166 -14.76 -4.50 -4.24
C ARG A 166 -13.32 -4.90 -3.94
N THR A 167 -13.01 -6.18 -4.18
CA THR A 167 -11.66 -6.72 -4.03
C THR A 167 -10.65 -5.93 -4.86
N GLY A 168 -9.59 -5.45 -4.21
CA GLY A 168 -8.51 -4.68 -4.84
C GLY A 168 -8.75 -3.17 -4.98
N TRP A 169 -9.96 -2.68 -4.65
CA TRP A 169 -10.31 -1.27 -4.79
C TRP A 169 -10.42 -0.50 -3.47
N VAL A 170 -10.51 -1.20 -2.33
CA VAL A 170 -10.68 -0.59 -0.99
C VAL A 170 -9.76 0.61 -0.76
N TRP A 171 -8.45 0.43 -0.93
CA TRP A 171 -7.46 1.48 -0.67
C TRP A 171 -7.65 2.70 -1.58
N HIS A 172 -7.85 2.47 -2.88
CA HIS A 172 -7.96 3.56 -3.85
C HIS A 172 -9.26 4.33 -3.70
N ALA A 173 -10.35 3.62 -3.41
CA ALA A 173 -11.63 4.25 -3.12
C ALA A 173 -11.61 5.04 -1.81
N ALA A 174 -10.95 4.51 -0.76
CA ALA A 174 -10.78 5.20 0.51
C ALA A 174 -9.95 6.47 0.35
N ASP A 175 -8.80 6.40 -0.34
CA ASP A 175 -7.90 7.52 -0.64
C ASP A 175 -8.64 8.67 -1.37
N LEU A 176 -9.41 8.35 -2.42
CA LEU A 176 -10.19 9.35 -3.15
C LEU A 176 -11.35 9.95 -2.32
N LEU A 177 -12.00 9.13 -1.48
CA LEU A 177 -13.02 9.63 -0.56
C LEU A 177 -12.42 10.54 0.51
N GLU A 178 -11.22 10.21 0.98
CA GLU A 178 -10.48 10.97 1.98
C GLU A 178 -10.12 12.35 1.42
N ASP A 179 -9.51 12.39 0.23
CA ASP A 179 -9.21 13.63 -0.49
C ASP A 179 -10.46 14.51 -0.67
N LEU A 180 -11.59 13.92 -1.09
CA LEU A 180 -12.85 14.66 -1.25
C LEU A 180 -13.34 15.28 0.07
N VAL A 181 -13.18 14.57 1.19
CA VAL A 181 -13.58 15.05 2.52
C VAL A 181 -12.64 16.16 2.99
N VAL A 182 -11.33 15.93 2.91
CA VAL A 182 -10.28 16.89 3.33
C VAL A 182 -10.37 18.19 2.52
N ASP A 183 -10.63 18.10 1.21
CA ASP A 183 -10.81 19.26 0.33
C ASP A 183 -12.16 19.98 0.53
N GLY A 184 -13.00 19.54 1.47
CA GLY A 184 -14.30 20.14 1.77
C GLY A 184 -15.31 20.01 0.62
N ARG A 185 -15.12 19.04 -0.29
CA ARG A 185 -15.98 18.80 -1.46
C ARG A 185 -17.25 18.01 -1.10
N VAL A 186 -17.33 17.50 0.12
CA VAL A 186 -18.37 16.58 0.58
C VAL A 186 -19.22 17.22 1.67
N SER A 187 -20.53 17.32 1.45
CA SER A 187 -21.49 17.81 2.44
C SER A 187 -21.65 16.85 3.63
N GLY A 188 -22.19 17.34 4.76
CA GLY A 188 -22.49 16.49 5.92
C GLY A 188 -23.45 15.33 5.59
N ASP A 189 -24.37 15.52 4.65
CA ASP A 189 -25.25 14.46 4.15
C ASP A 189 -24.49 13.37 3.40
N GLN A 190 -23.53 13.77 2.58
CA GLN A 190 -22.68 12.83 1.86
C GLN A 190 -21.70 12.13 2.82
N GLN A 191 -21.13 12.81 3.83
CA GLN A 191 -20.34 12.15 4.87
C GLN A 191 -21.16 11.07 5.59
N ARG A 192 -22.42 11.36 5.95
CA ARG A 192 -23.34 10.35 6.50
C ARG A 192 -23.58 9.19 5.55
N SER A 193 -23.67 9.45 4.25
CA SER A 193 -23.82 8.41 3.24
C SER A 193 -22.56 7.54 3.12
N ILE A 194 -21.36 8.14 3.17
CA ILE A 194 -20.08 7.44 3.18
C ILE A 194 -20.01 6.48 4.36
N ALA A 195 -20.18 6.98 5.59
CA ALA A 195 -20.12 6.14 6.78
C ALA A 195 -21.16 5.01 6.76
N ARG A 196 -22.40 5.30 6.36
CA ARG A 196 -23.46 4.29 6.25
C ARG A 196 -23.13 3.21 5.22
N GLY A 197 -22.61 3.59 4.06
CA GLY A 197 -22.28 2.65 2.99
C GLY A 197 -21.03 1.82 3.27
N LEU A 198 -20.05 2.38 3.98
CA LEU A 198 -18.82 1.69 4.35
C LEU A 198 -18.95 0.83 5.62
N ALA A 199 -19.89 1.12 6.51
CA ALA A 199 -20.14 0.33 7.72
C ALA A 199 -20.21 -1.20 7.49
N PRO A 200 -20.97 -1.74 6.51
CA PRO A 200 -20.98 -3.19 6.27
C PRO A 200 -19.64 -3.74 5.74
N VAL A 201 -18.89 -2.94 4.98
CA VAL A 201 -17.55 -3.33 4.48
C VAL A 201 -16.57 -3.42 5.66
N VAL A 202 -16.55 -2.40 6.50
CA VAL A 202 -15.76 -2.36 7.74
C VAL A 202 -16.10 -3.55 8.63
N ALA A 203 -17.39 -3.78 8.91
CA ALA A 203 -17.84 -4.89 9.75
C ALA A 203 -17.42 -6.26 9.19
N SER A 204 -17.49 -6.45 7.87
CA SER A 204 -17.04 -7.69 7.23
C SER A 204 -15.53 -7.92 7.38
N ILE A 205 -14.73 -6.87 7.24
CA ILE A 205 -13.27 -6.94 7.37
C ILE A 205 -12.88 -7.19 8.83
N VAL A 206 -13.47 -6.45 9.79
CA VAL A 206 -13.27 -6.67 11.23
C VAL A 206 -13.58 -8.12 11.60
N ALA A 207 -14.73 -8.65 11.17
CA ALA A 207 -15.11 -10.02 11.45
C ALA A 207 -14.13 -11.05 10.82
N ALA A 208 -13.50 -10.74 9.69
CA ALA A 208 -12.48 -11.58 9.09
C ALA A 208 -11.18 -11.59 9.90
N CYS A 209 -10.73 -10.42 10.37
CA CYS A 209 -9.59 -10.30 11.27
C CYS A 209 -9.84 -11.04 12.59
N ASP A 210 -10.99 -10.84 13.23
CA ASP A 210 -11.37 -11.51 14.48
C ASP A 210 -11.31 -13.04 14.36
N ARG A 211 -11.82 -13.60 13.25
CA ARG A 211 -11.74 -15.04 12.99
C ARG A 211 -10.31 -15.53 12.82
N ALA A 212 -9.42 -14.72 12.28
CA ALA A 212 -8.01 -15.07 12.09
C ALA A 212 -7.21 -15.02 13.40
N THR A 213 -7.61 -14.19 14.36
CA THR A 213 -6.99 -14.10 15.70
C THR A 213 -7.36 -15.29 16.60
N LEU A 214 -8.45 -15.99 16.31
CA LEU A 214 -8.84 -17.16 17.09
C LEU A 214 -7.84 -18.32 16.88
N PRO A 215 -7.40 -19.02 17.95
CA PRO A 215 -6.52 -20.17 17.81
C PRO A 215 -7.20 -21.25 16.97
N VAL A 216 -6.54 -21.64 15.87
CA VAL A 216 -7.00 -22.75 15.03
C VAL A 216 -6.97 -24.03 15.87
N PRO A 217 -8.09 -24.73 16.07
CA PRO A 217 -8.06 -26.01 16.78
C PRO A 217 -7.13 -26.95 16.02
N ALA A 218 -6.20 -27.60 16.74
CA ALA A 218 -5.27 -28.56 16.18
C ALA A 218 -6.04 -29.57 15.32
N ARG A 219 -5.86 -29.53 14.00
CA ARG A 219 -6.42 -30.56 13.11
C ARG A 219 -5.86 -31.89 13.57
N ALA A 220 -6.75 -32.79 13.99
CA ALA A 220 -6.39 -34.18 14.23
C ALA A 220 -5.68 -34.72 12.97
N LYS A 221 -4.46 -35.23 13.15
CA LYS A 221 -3.77 -36.02 12.14
C LYS A 221 -4.69 -37.18 11.76
N GLY A 222 -5.31 -37.12 10.58
CA GLY A 222 -6.23 -38.14 10.13
C GLY A 222 -6.42 -38.08 8.62
N ALA A 223 -5.77 -39.05 7.95
CA ALA A 223 -5.92 -39.47 6.57
C ALA A 223 -5.42 -38.51 5.47
N ASP A 224 -4.20 -38.78 4.99
CA ASP A 224 -3.78 -38.42 3.64
C ASP A 224 -4.76 -39.00 2.61
N PRO A 225 -5.29 -38.21 1.66
CA PRO A 225 -5.84 -38.77 0.45
C PRO A 225 -4.70 -39.22 -0.45
N VAL A 226 -4.69 -40.51 -0.74
CA VAL A 226 -3.85 -41.19 -1.73
C VAL A 226 -3.81 -40.37 -3.02
N ARG A 227 -2.62 -39.91 -3.39
CA ARG A 227 -2.33 -39.39 -4.73
C ARG A 227 -2.17 -40.59 -5.65
N ASP A 228 -3.16 -40.83 -6.49
CA ASP A 228 -3.00 -41.72 -7.64
C ASP A 228 -1.91 -41.18 -8.55
N ALA A 229 -0.95 -42.05 -8.84
CA ALA A 229 0.13 -41.83 -9.76
C ALA A 229 -0.37 -41.96 -11.21
N ASP A 230 0.14 -41.10 -12.10
CA ASP A 230 0.29 -41.48 -13.51
C ASP A 230 1.67 -41.01 -14.01
N PRO A 231 2.46 -41.86 -14.71
CA PRO A 231 3.85 -41.60 -15.01
C PRO A 231 4.01 -41.09 -16.45
N ALA A 232 4.76 -40.00 -16.61
CA ALA A 232 5.50 -39.75 -17.86
C ALA A 232 6.78 -39.01 -17.52
N ARG A 233 7.87 -39.77 -17.65
CA ARG A 233 9.25 -39.38 -17.46
C ARG A 233 9.85 -38.90 -18.78
N ASP A 234 10.92 -38.14 -18.64
CA ASP A 234 12.03 -37.94 -19.58
C ASP A 234 11.85 -36.91 -20.70
N ALA A 235 12.45 -35.72 -20.51
CA ALA A 235 13.77 -35.44 -21.09
C ALA A 235 14.32 -34.09 -20.57
N ASP A 236 15.36 -34.19 -19.75
CA ASP A 236 16.40 -33.16 -19.55
C ASP A 236 17.46 -33.36 -20.67
N PRO A 237 18.21 -32.33 -21.11
CA PRO A 237 19.40 -31.99 -20.33
C PRO A 237 19.76 -30.50 -20.27
N ALA A 238 20.10 -30.08 -19.06
CA ALA A 238 21.35 -29.40 -18.64
C ALA A 238 21.70 -28.00 -19.19
N GLY A 239 22.04 -27.10 -18.26
CA GLY A 239 22.95 -25.98 -18.54
C GLY A 239 22.74 -24.73 -17.68
N THR A 240 23.23 -24.76 -16.45
CA THR A 240 23.39 -23.65 -15.49
C THR A 240 24.12 -22.43 -16.07
N ALA A 241 23.66 -21.21 -15.71
CA ALA A 241 24.53 -20.10 -15.31
C ALA A 241 23.72 -18.93 -14.69
N ASP A 242 23.95 -18.74 -13.40
CA ASP A 242 23.74 -17.53 -12.62
C ASP A 242 24.49 -16.34 -13.24
N VAL A 243 23.83 -15.18 -13.36
CA VAL A 243 24.51 -13.86 -13.39
C VAL A 243 23.59 -12.81 -12.77
N ALA A 244 24.00 -12.33 -11.60
CA ALA A 244 23.49 -11.15 -10.93
C ALA A 244 24.18 -9.87 -11.41
N GLY A 245 23.42 -8.76 -11.41
CA GLY A 245 23.88 -7.38 -11.27
C GLY A 245 23.96 -6.52 -12.56
N PRO A 246 24.00 -5.16 -12.46
CA PRO A 246 23.76 -4.30 -11.29
C PRO A 246 22.66 -3.25 -11.51
N ALA A 247 22.11 -2.74 -10.41
CA ALA A 247 21.35 -1.50 -10.36
C ALA A 247 22.27 -0.42 -9.78
N ASP A 248 22.46 0.67 -10.52
CA ASP A 248 23.09 1.88 -9.98
C ASP A 248 22.74 3.07 -10.88
N VAL A 249 22.02 4.07 -10.34
CA VAL A 249 22.17 5.51 -10.63
C VAL A 249 21.56 6.28 -9.44
N ALA A 250 22.42 6.96 -8.69
CA ALA A 250 22.09 7.96 -7.68
C ALA A 250 21.87 9.37 -8.29
N ASP A 251 21.03 10.19 -7.66
CA ASP A 251 21.24 11.64 -7.44
C ASP A 251 20.21 12.20 -6.42
N PRO A 252 20.40 13.39 -5.78
CA PRO A 252 20.29 13.53 -4.33
C PRO A 252 19.25 14.59 -3.87
N ALA A 253 19.00 14.57 -2.57
CA ALA A 253 18.62 15.66 -1.65
C ALA A 253 17.57 16.71 -2.09
N GLY A 254 16.45 16.69 -1.36
CA GLY A 254 15.49 17.79 -1.24
C GLY A 254 14.39 17.41 -0.24
N SER A 255 14.70 17.53 1.05
CA SER A 255 13.81 17.22 2.17
C SER A 255 12.63 18.20 2.26
N ASP A 256 11.44 17.70 1.93
CA ASP A 256 10.17 18.18 2.47
C ASP A 256 9.37 16.92 2.89
N GLN A 257 9.13 16.79 4.19
CA GLN A 257 8.40 15.67 4.78
C GLN A 257 6.95 15.67 4.30
N LEU A 258 6.66 14.84 3.30
CA LEU A 258 5.31 14.38 2.97
C LEU A 258 5.01 13.12 3.82
N PRO A 259 3.75 12.93 4.28
CA PRO A 259 3.38 11.74 5.02
C PRO A 259 3.72 10.48 4.20
N VAL A 260 4.40 9.54 4.84
CA VAL A 260 4.88 8.29 4.26
C VAL A 260 3.70 7.54 3.65
N ARG A 261 3.55 7.61 2.32
CA ARG A 261 2.62 6.78 1.56
C ARG A 261 3.12 5.35 1.59
N VAL A 262 2.50 4.51 2.42
CA VAL A 262 2.80 3.08 2.50
C VAL A 262 2.53 2.43 1.14
N GLY A 263 3.60 1.98 0.48
CA GLY A 263 3.52 1.29 -0.80
C GLY A 263 2.79 -0.05 -0.69
N HIS A 264 2.04 -0.41 -1.73
CA HIS A 264 1.36 -1.70 -1.83
C HIS A 264 2.38 -2.85 -1.77
N PRO A 265 2.15 -3.93 -1.00
CA PRO A 265 2.90 -5.17 -1.12
C PRO A 265 2.47 -5.88 -2.42
N ALA A 266 2.93 -5.38 -3.56
CA ALA A 266 2.68 -5.98 -4.85
C ALA A 266 3.64 -7.16 -5.04
N GLY A 267 3.29 -8.32 -4.47
CA GLY A 267 3.95 -9.57 -4.81
C GLY A 267 4.24 -10.50 -3.64
N ARG A 268 3.19 -11.00 -2.98
CA ARG A 268 3.13 -12.32 -2.31
C ARG A 268 1.71 -12.52 -1.74
N ALA A 269 0.72 -12.58 -2.64
CA ALA A 269 -0.60 -13.07 -2.29
C ALA A 269 -0.50 -14.59 -2.05
N GLY A 270 -0.15 -14.98 -0.82
CA GLY A 270 -0.07 -16.39 -0.46
C GLY A 270 0.58 -16.63 0.88
N ARG A 271 -0.13 -16.35 1.99
CA ARG A 271 -0.24 -17.22 3.19
C ARG A 271 -1.09 -16.62 4.32
N ASP A 272 -1.25 -15.29 4.41
CA ASP A 272 -2.07 -14.66 5.47
C ASP A 272 -3.10 -13.64 4.92
N GLN A 273 -4.34 -14.09 4.75
CA GLN A 273 -5.47 -13.24 4.35
C GLN A 273 -5.77 -12.14 5.39
N SER A 274 -5.48 -12.39 6.68
CA SER A 274 -5.77 -11.44 7.75
C SER A 274 -4.92 -10.18 7.67
N ARG A 275 -3.65 -10.31 7.25
CA ARG A 275 -2.76 -9.16 7.02
C ARG A 275 -3.29 -8.24 5.91
N ALA A 276 -3.70 -8.82 4.78
CA ALA A 276 -4.29 -8.06 3.68
C ALA A 276 -5.59 -7.34 4.12
N ASP A 277 -6.39 -8.00 4.96
CA ASP A 277 -7.62 -7.44 5.51
C ASP A 277 -7.34 -6.32 6.54
N ARG A 278 -6.33 -6.46 7.41
CA ARG A 278 -5.86 -5.37 8.30
C ARG A 278 -5.39 -4.15 7.52
N PHE A 279 -4.62 -4.34 6.45
CA PHE A 279 -4.17 -3.23 5.59
C PHE A 279 -5.35 -2.49 4.95
N ARG A 280 -6.31 -3.24 4.39
CA ARG A 280 -7.55 -2.66 3.82
C ARG A 280 -8.34 -1.88 4.87
N LEU A 281 -8.42 -2.40 6.09
CA LEU A 281 -9.14 -1.76 7.18
C LEU A 281 -8.49 -0.43 7.57
N HIS A 282 -7.17 -0.37 7.61
CA HIS A 282 -6.44 0.85 7.96
C HIS A 282 -6.82 2.02 7.04
N SER A 283 -6.89 1.82 5.73
CA SER A 283 -7.35 2.86 4.79
C SER A 283 -8.78 3.33 5.07
N LEU A 284 -9.70 2.42 5.42
CA LEU A 284 -11.07 2.78 5.76
C LEU A 284 -11.18 3.51 7.10
N VAL A 285 -10.34 3.15 8.08
CA VAL A 285 -10.32 3.78 9.40
C VAL A 285 -9.71 5.19 9.33
N SER A 286 -8.63 5.38 8.55
CA SER A 286 -8.07 6.70 8.21
C SER A 286 -9.15 7.63 7.63
N LEU A 287 -9.90 7.15 6.63
CA LEU A 287 -11.04 7.89 6.07
C LEU A 287 -12.09 8.24 7.14
N MET A 288 -12.43 7.33 8.06
CA MET A 288 -13.38 7.65 9.15
C MET A 288 -12.86 8.77 10.04
N GLY A 289 -11.53 8.83 10.28
CA GLY A 289 -10.86 9.91 11.01
C GLY A 289 -10.99 11.30 10.36
N GLN A 290 -11.30 11.37 9.06
CA GLN A 290 -11.56 12.65 8.37
C GLN A 290 -13.04 13.08 8.40
N LEU A 291 -13.97 12.20 8.74
CA LEU A 291 -15.40 12.52 8.79
C LEU A 291 -15.74 13.30 10.08
N ALA A 292 -16.89 13.98 10.07
CA ALA A 292 -17.41 14.59 11.28
C ALA A 292 -17.51 13.55 12.43
N PRO A 293 -17.11 13.88 13.68
CA PRO A 293 -17.05 12.90 14.78
C PRO A 293 -18.37 12.14 14.99
N THR A 294 -19.50 12.84 14.93
CA THR A 294 -20.84 12.24 15.10
C THR A 294 -21.22 11.22 14.01
N VAL A 295 -20.54 11.28 12.85
CA VAL A 295 -20.75 10.40 11.71
C VAL A 295 -19.80 9.19 11.78
N ALA A 296 -18.54 9.41 12.13
CA ALA A 296 -17.51 8.37 12.20
C ALA A 296 -17.68 7.45 13.41
N GLU A 297 -18.06 8.02 14.55
CA GLU A 297 -18.03 7.36 15.86
C GLU A 297 -18.75 6.00 15.90
N PRO A 298 -19.96 5.80 15.34
CA PRO A 298 -20.62 4.49 15.35
C PRO A 298 -19.81 3.40 14.63
N VAL A 299 -19.13 3.75 13.53
CA VAL A 299 -18.29 2.82 12.77
C VAL A 299 -17.01 2.53 13.55
N LEU A 300 -16.34 3.56 14.05
CA LEU A 300 -15.10 3.42 14.82
C LEU A 300 -15.30 2.63 16.12
N ARG A 301 -16.44 2.80 16.81
CA ARG A 301 -16.80 1.97 17.98
C ARG A 301 -16.83 0.48 17.64
N SER A 302 -17.30 0.11 16.46
CA SER A 302 -17.31 -1.30 16.03
C SER A 302 -15.89 -1.84 15.78
N VAL A 303 -14.99 -0.99 15.28
CA VAL A 303 -13.57 -1.32 15.08
C VAL A 303 -12.87 -1.46 16.42
N VAL A 304 -13.09 -0.52 17.35
CA VAL A 304 -12.55 -0.58 18.72
C VAL A 304 -13.06 -1.79 19.48
N ALA A 305 -14.23 -2.34 19.15
CA ALA A 305 -14.79 -3.54 19.77
C ALA A 305 -14.19 -4.86 19.23
N SER A 306 -13.33 -4.81 18.21
CA SER A 306 -12.67 -5.97 17.60
C SER A 306 -11.96 -6.87 18.62
N ALA A 307 -12.02 -8.19 18.40
CA ALA A 307 -11.23 -9.16 19.15
C ALA A 307 -9.76 -9.18 18.69
N ASP A 308 -9.49 -8.83 17.44
CA ASP A 308 -8.13 -8.56 16.97
C ASP A 308 -7.62 -7.24 17.62
N PRO A 309 -6.57 -7.29 18.44
CA PRO A 309 -6.09 -6.11 19.18
C PRO A 309 -5.45 -5.08 18.25
N ARG A 310 -4.88 -5.46 17.11
CA ARG A 310 -4.29 -4.51 16.14
C ARG A 310 -5.39 -3.70 15.48
N VAL A 311 -6.46 -4.37 15.08
CA VAL A 311 -7.65 -3.72 14.53
C VAL A 311 -8.24 -2.75 15.57
N ALA A 312 -8.37 -3.20 16.82
CA ALA A 312 -8.86 -2.35 17.90
C ALA A 312 -7.96 -1.14 18.17
N ALA A 313 -6.64 -1.28 18.06
CA ALA A 313 -5.67 -0.20 18.23
C ALA A 313 -5.85 0.90 17.18
N VAL A 314 -5.90 0.56 15.89
CA VAL A 314 -6.11 1.53 14.81
C VAL A 314 -7.43 2.28 15.01
N GLY A 315 -8.51 1.58 15.36
CA GLY A 315 -9.79 2.22 15.67
C GLY A 315 -9.74 3.14 16.89
N ALA A 316 -8.95 2.80 17.91
CA ALA A 316 -8.83 3.58 19.13
C ALA A 316 -8.06 4.87 18.90
N VAL A 317 -6.96 4.82 18.14
CA VAL A 317 -6.20 6.01 17.72
C VAL A 317 -7.11 6.98 16.99
N GLU A 318 -7.92 6.51 16.03
CA GLU A 318 -8.82 7.39 15.29
C GLU A 318 -10.04 7.88 16.10
N MET A 319 -10.48 7.15 17.13
CA MET A 319 -11.46 7.71 18.07
C MET A 319 -10.86 8.86 18.88
N VAL A 320 -9.63 8.69 19.38
CA VAL A 320 -8.94 9.72 20.17
C VAL A 320 -8.60 10.94 19.32
N SER A 321 -8.20 10.76 18.05
CA SER A 321 -7.93 11.87 17.11
C SER A 321 -9.16 12.76 16.87
N LEU A 322 -10.36 12.18 16.98
CA LEU A 322 -11.65 12.87 16.88
C LEU A 322 -12.18 13.42 18.21
N ASP A 323 -11.35 13.45 19.27
CA ASP A 323 -11.74 13.79 20.65
C ASP A 323 -12.90 12.92 21.20
N VAL A 324 -13.05 11.70 20.66
CA VAL A 324 -14.01 10.73 21.16
C VAL A 324 -13.34 9.84 22.21
N ALA A 325 -13.87 9.86 23.42
CA ALA A 325 -13.30 9.10 24.52
C ALA A 325 -13.34 7.58 24.26
N VAL A 326 -12.19 6.93 24.41
CA VAL A 326 -12.05 5.48 24.53
C VAL A 326 -11.88 5.15 26.02
N ALA A 327 -12.60 4.14 26.51
CA ALA A 327 -12.49 3.74 27.92
C ALA A 327 -11.04 3.37 28.26
N PRO A 328 -10.46 3.87 29.38
CA PRO A 328 -9.08 3.55 29.77
C PRO A 328 -8.82 2.04 29.88
N ASP A 329 -9.78 1.28 30.43
CA ASP A 329 -9.70 -0.18 30.52
C ASP A 329 -9.62 -0.86 29.14
N ARG A 330 -10.22 -0.24 28.11
CA ARG A 330 -10.14 -0.74 26.73
C ARG A 330 -8.77 -0.46 26.12
N LEU A 331 -8.22 0.74 26.30
CA LEU A 331 -6.85 1.07 25.88
C LEU A 331 -5.84 0.14 26.57
N ASP A 332 -6.02 -0.08 27.87
CA ASP A 332 -5.20 -1.02 28.64
C ASP A 332 -5.27 -2.46 28.09
N LEU A 333 -6.47 -2.94 27.77
CA LEU A 333 -6.68 -4.27 27.21
C LEU A 333 -6.01 -4.42 25.84
N ILE A 334 -6.11 -3.41 24.98
CA ILE A 334 -5.47 -3.41 23.66
C ILE A 334 -3.94 -3.44 23.81
N ALA A 335 -3.39 -2.59 24.67
CA ALA A 335 -1.94 -2.42 24.88
C ALA A 335 -1.23 -3.67 25.46
N ARG A 336 -1.98 -4.64 26.00
CA ARG A 336 -1.42 -5.94 26.44
C ARG A 336 -0.79 -6.73 25.31
N ALA A 337 -1.31 -6.61 24.08
CA ALA A 337 -0.72 -7.25 22.92
C ALA A 337 0.42 -6.37 22.37
N PRO A 338 1.69 -6.82 22.35
CA PRO A 338 2.81 -5.95 21.97
C PRO A 338 2.69 -5.39 20.54
N GLU A 339 2.23 -6.18 19.56
CA GLU A 339 1.97 -5.69 18.20
C GLU A 339 0.95 -4.54 18.16
N ALA A 340 -0.12 -4.62 18.96
CA ALA A 340 -1.14 -3.58 19.05
C ALA A 340 -0.67 -2.37 19.88
N ARG A 341 0.21 -2.61 20.85
CA ARG A 341 0.85 -1.57 21.66
C ARG A 341 1.70 -0.65 20.81
N ALA A 342 2.45 -1.19 19.84
CA ALA A 342 3.25 -0.38 18.92
C ALA A 342 2.36 0.63 18.16
N GLU A 343 1.23 0.15 17.63
CA GLU A 343 0.24 1.00 16.94
C GLU A 343 -0.34 2.09 17.85
N LEU A 344 -0.68 1.75 19.10
CA LEU A 344 -1.16 2.74 20.07
C LEU A 344 -0.09 3.77 20.42
N LEU A 345 1.16 3.34 20.66
CA LEU A 345 2.25 4.24 21.03
C LEU A 345 2.56 5.21 19.90
N ASP A 346 2.73 4.72 18.67
CA ASP A 346 2.96 5.56 17.48
C ASP A 346 1.78 6.50 17.22
N GLY A 347 0.56 5.95 17.19
CA GLY A 347 -0.65 6.70 16.88
C GLY A 347 -0.95 7.79 17.90
N LEU A 348 -0.91 7.47 19.20
CA LEU A 348 -1.19 8.43 20.27
C LEU A 348 -0.09 9.48 20.40
N ARG A 349 1.19 9.11 20.22
CA ARG A 349 2.30 10.08 20.19
C ARG A 349 2.14 11.06 19.04
N ARG A 350 1.82 10.56 17.84
CA ARG A 350 1.59 11.39 16.64
C ARG A 350 0.51 12.45 16.84
N ILE A 351 -0.56 12.13 17.57
CA ILE A 351 -1.65 13.08 17.86
C ILE A 351 -1.47 13.84 19.19
N GLY A 352 -0.34 13.66 19.89
CA GLY A 352 -0.05 14.34 21.14
C GLY A 352 -0.93 13.92 22.32
N ARG A 353 -1.41 12.67 22.33
CA ARG A 353 -2.33 12.09 23.33
C ARG A 353 -1.77 10.84 23.99
N LEU A 354 -0.44 10.75 24.10
CA LEU A 354 0.23 9.59 24.67
C LEU A 354 -0.20 9.34 26.12
N GLU A 355 -0.50 10.40 26.88
CA GLU A 355 -0.95 10.36 28.27
C GLU A 355 -2.27 9.62 28.52
N ASP A 356 -3.08 9.40 27.48
CA ASP A 356 -4.30 8.58 27.55
C ASP A 356 -3.95 7.09 27.80
N LEU A 357 -2.73 6.68 27.48
CA LEU A 357 -2.24 5.33 27.74
C LEU A 357 -1.75 5.18 29.19
N ALA A 358 -2.09 4.05 29.81
CA ALA A 358 -1.67 3.76 31.18
C ALA A 358 -0.14 3.86 31.33
N PRO A 359 0.39 4.46 32.41
CA PRO A 359 1.83 4.73 32.57
C PRO A 359 2.74 3.51 32.36
N ARG A 360 2.26 2.30 32.71
CA ARG A 360 3.00 1.04 32.53
C ARG A 360 3.33 0.69 31.09
N TRP A 361 2.57 1.22 30.12
CA TRP A 361 2.77 0.99 28.70
C TRP A 361 3.60 2.08 28.03
N ARG A 362 3.91 3.17 28.75
CA ARG A 362 4.69 4.32 28.26
C ARG A 362 6.14 4.27 28.71
N THR A 363 6.62 3.10 29.13
CA THR A 363 8.02 2.92 29.53
C THR A 363 8.87 2.58 28.32
N THR A 364 10.17 2.89 28.40
CA THR A 364 11.18 2.51 27.40
C THR A 364 11.16 1.02 27.08
N ALA A 365 11.10 0.18 28.12
CA ALA A 365 11.00 -1.26 27.97
C ALA A 365 9.72 -1.71 27.25
N ALA A 366 8.57 -1.10 27.56
CA ALA A 366 7.31 -1.44 26.92
C ALA A 366 7.28 -1.00 25.44
N ARG A 367 7.93 0.13 25.11
CA ARG A 367 8.14 0.60 23.75
C ARG A 367 9.07 -0.35 22.98
N ALA A 368 10.23 -0.66 23.53
CA ALA A 368 11.21 -1.53 22.89
C ALA A 368 10.65 -2.94 22.61
N GLU A 369 9.89 -3.51 23.55
CA GLU A 369 9.20 -4.80 23.33
C GLU A 369 8.20 -4.70 22.17
N ALA A 370 7.42 -3.62 22.11
CA ALA A 370 6.42 -3.42 21.07
C ALA A 370 7.06 -3.23 19.68
N GLU A 371 8.16 -2.47 19.60
CA GLU A 371 8.94 -2.27 18.38
C GLU A 371 9.57 -3.56 17.87
N LEU A 372 10.24 -4.31 18.75
CA LEU A 372 10.83 -5.59 18.38
C LEU A 372 9.76 -6.58 17.91
N VAL A 373 8.64 -6.68 18.61
CA VAL A 373 7.54 -7.57 18.20
C VAL A 373 6.92 -7.13 16.86
N ARG A 374 6.77 -5.83 16.62
CA ARG A 374 6.30 -5.30 15.32
C ARG A 374 7.23 -5.69 14.19
N TRP A 375 8.55 -5.52 14.39
CA TRP A 375 9.57 -5.90 13.41
C TRP A 375 9.57 -7.41 13.15
N LEU A 376 9.60 -8.23 14.21
CA LEU A 376 9.56 -9.70 14.10
C LEU A 376 8.30 -10.19 13.38
N ALA A 377 7.17 -9.51 13.53
CA ALA A 377 5.92 -9.86 12.87
C ALA A 377 5.88 -9.53 11.37
N ASP A 378 6.89 -8.85 10.81
CA ASP A 378 6.94 -8.57 9.37
C ASP A 378 7.13 -9.84 8.51
N ASP A 379 6.69 -9.81 7.24
CA ASP A 379 6.69 -10.97 6.33
C ASP A 379 8.12 -11.35 5.90
N ALA A 380 9.04 -10.38 5.90
CA ALA A 380 10.45 -10.62 5.65
C ALA A 380 11.14 -11.33 6.82
N GLU A 381 10.55 -11.24 8.02
CA GLU A 381 11.09 -11.75 9.28
C GLU A 381 10.40 -13.06 9.71
N LEU A 382 9.69 -13.08 10.85
CA LEU A 382 8.95 -14.28 11.31
C LEU A 382 7.53 -14.36 10.74
N GLY A 383 6.97 -13.27 10.24
CA GLY A 383 5.61 -13.20 9.68
C GLY A 383 4.48 -13.24 10.71
N ARG A 384 4.78 -13.29 12.01
CA ARG A 384 3.84 -13.15 13.14
C ARG A 384 4.61 -12.86 14.44
N ALA A 385 3.95 -12.32 15.47
CA ALA A 385 4.55 -12.18 16.79
C ALA A 385 5.15 -13.48 17.35
N PRO A 386 6.23 -13.36 18.15
CA PRO A 386 6.73 -14.47 18.95
C PRO A 386 5.66 -15.01 19.90
N ASP A 387 5.69 -16.33 20.15
CA ASP A 387 4.80 -16.97 21.11
C ASP A 387 5.12 -16.56 22.56
N GLU A 388 6.40 -16.29 22.84
CA GLU A 388 6.92 -15.80 24.12
C GLU A 388 8.05 -14.81 23.87
N ILE A 389 8.11 -13.75 24.68
CA ILE A 389 9.16 -12.72 24.69
C ILE A 389 9.40 -12.27 26.13
N GLU A 390 10.67 -12.12 26.51
CA GLU A 390 11.07 -11.73 27.87
C GLU A 390 12.27 -10.76 27.83
N PRO A 391 12.29 -9.72 28.67
CA PRO A 391 13.44 -8.82 28.76
C PRO A 391 14.64 -9.55 29.36
N VAL A 392 15.83 -9.31 28.80
CA VAL A 392 17.09 -9.91 29.23
C VAL A 392 17.95 -8.87 29.93
N VAL A 393 18.34 -7.82 29.22
CA VAL A 393 19.22 -6.77 29.73
C VAL A 393 18.91 -5.43 29.06
N VAL A 394 19.27 -4.33 29.74
CA VAL A 394 19.25 -2.97 29.20
C VAL A 394 20.69 -2.48 29.20
N MET A 395 21.15 -2.00 28.05
CA MET A 395 22.52 -1.53 27.84
C MET A 395 22.51 -0.08 27.39
N ALA A 396 23.45 0.72 27.88
CA ALA A 396 23.66 2.06 27.36
C ALA A 396 24.35 1.95 25.99
N VAL A 397 23.91 2.75 25.04
CA VAL A 397 24.69 2.97 23.81
C VAL A 397 25.66 4.09 24.17
N GLY A 398 26.97 3.88 24.11
CA GLY A 398 27.95 4.94 24.44
C GLY A 398 28.12 5.27 25.93
N ASP A 399 28.93 6.32 26.17
CA ASP A 399 29.35 6.75 27.51
C ASP A 399 28.52 7.94 28.05
N HIS A 400 27.74 8.62 27.20
CA HIS A 400 26.94 9.77 27.60
C HIS A 400 25.50 9.32 27.95
N PRO A 401 24.88 9.83 29.03
CA PRO A 401 23.51 9.48 29.39
C PRO A 401 22.46 9.87 28.34
N ASP A 402 22.82 10.73 27.39
CA ASP A 402 21.93 11.18 26.30
C ASP A 402 22.00 10.26 25.07
N ASP A 403 22.95 9.32 25.04
CA ASP A 403 23.13 8.38 23.92
C ASP A 403 22.04 7.27 23.92
N GLY A 404 21.24 7.20 24.98
CA GLY A 404 20.09 6.31 25.12
C GLY A 404 20.43 4.87 25.51
N VAL A 405 19.40 4.03 25.52
CA VAL A 405 19.50 2.63 25.92
C VAL A 405 18.93 1.68 24.88
N VAL A 406 19.61 0.55 24.71
CA VAL A 406 19.14 -0.59 23.92
C VAL A 406 18.63 -1.67 24.87
N HIS A 407 17.45 -2.18 24.57
CA HIS A 407 16.81 -3.28 25.30
C HIS A 407 17.00 -4.58 24.54
N LEU A 408 17.54 -5.59 25.22
CA LEU A 408 17.63 -6.95 24.71
C LEU A 408 16.48 -7.80 25.25
N PHE A 409 15.95 -8.62 24.35
CA PHE A 409 14.89 -9.56 24.64
C PHE A 409 15.27 -10.93 24.14
N ARG A 410 14.87 -11.95 24.88
CA ARG A 410 14.80 -13.31 24.36
C ARG A 410 13.38 -13.58 23.89
N PHE A 411 13.25 -14.23 22.76
CA PHE A 411 11.96 -14.60 22.20
C PHE A 411 12.00 -16.00 21.59
N ARG A 412 10.83 -16.63 21.46
CA ARG A 412 10.73 -17.94 20.79
C ARG A 412 9.42 -18.15 20.07
N MET A 413 9.47 -19.07 19.11
CA MET A 413 8.31 -19.57 18.38
C MET A 413 8.00 -21.00 18.78
N ARG A 414 6.72 -21.34 18.85
CA ARG A 414 6.25 -22.71 19.07
C ARG A 414 5.98 -23.40 17.73
N SER A 415 6.08 -24.73 17.76
CA SER A 415 5.69 -25.57 16.62
C SER A 415 4.25 -25.23 16.18
N PRO A 416 3.95 -25.18 14.87
CA PRO A 416 4.73 -25.67 13.73
C PRO A 416 5.57 -24.60 13.00
N HIS A 417 5.92 -23.49 13.67
CA HIS A 417 6.69 -22.43 13.03
C HIS A 417 8.10 -22.90 12.62
N TRP A 418 8.64 -22.40 11.49
CA TRP A 418 9.95 -22.86 10.98
C TRP A 418 11.10 -22.55 11.94
N SER A 419 11.00 -21.46 12.70
CA SER A 419 12.02 -21.09 13.71
C SER A 419 11.83 -21.80 15.05
N SER A 420 10.81 -22.64 15.23
CA SER A 420 10.57 -23.29 16.54
C SER A 420 11.70 -24.20 16.99
N ALA A 421 12.48 -24.74 16.05
CA ALA A 421 13.63 -25.59 16.34
C ALA A 421 14.83 -24.81 16.91
N ARG A 422 14.84 -23.48 16.79
CA ARG A 422 15.93 -22.61 17.28
C ARG A 422 15.83 -22.30 18.77
N GLY A 423 14.72 -22.64 19.43
CA GLY A 423 14.54 -22.36 20.86
C GLY A 423 14.41 -20.87 21.14
N TRP A 424 15.06 -20.41 22.22
CA TRP A 424 15.16 -18.99 22.56
C TRP A 424 16.19 -18.31 21.66
N MET A 425 15.80 -17.19 21.06
CA MET A 425 16.63 -16.34 20.22
C MET A 425 16.71 -14.94 20.81
N ILE A 426 17.76 -14.19 20.48
CA ILE A 426 17.95 -12.81 20.96
C ILE A 426 17.57 -11.79 19.90
N GLY A 427 16.92 -10.71 20.34
CA GLY A 427 16.67 -9.52 19.54
C GLY A 427 16.83 -8.26 20.39
N ALA A 428 17.06 -7.14 19.73
CA ALA A 428 17.27 -5.85 20.37
C ALA A 428 16.35 -4.79 19.78
N ALA A 429 15.99 -3.80 20.60
CA ALA A 429 15.36 -2.56 20.14
C ALA A 429 15.86 -1.35 20.92
N GLY A 430 16.06 -0.24 20.21
CA GLY A 430 16.66 1.00 20.71
C GLY A 430 17.57 1.63 19.65
N PRO A 431 18.41 2.62 20.00
CA PRO A 431 18.41 3.30 21.29
C PRO A 431 17.13 4.11 21.53
N PHE A 432 16.69 4.14 22.79
CA PHE A 432 15.64 5.05 23.25
C PHE A 432 16.15 5.89 24.42
N ASP A 433 15.66 7.11 24.54
CA ASP A 433 15.94 7.94 25.71
C ASP A 433 15.20 7.42 26.96
N GLY A 434 15.35 8.10 28.10
CA GLY A 434 14.72 7.70 29.36
C GLY A 434 13.18 7.71 29.38
N ASP A 435 12.53 8.36 28.40
CA ASP A 435 11.07 8.42 28.27
C ASP A 435 10.50 7.55 27.15
N GLY A 436 11.38 6.89 26.38
CA GLY A 436 11.02 5.99 25.29
C GLY A 436 10.85 6.69 23.95
N SER A 437 11.33 7.92 23.84
CA SER A 437 11.46 8.66 22.59
C SER A 437 12.78 8.32 21.89
N GLU A 438 12.85 8.70 20.61
CA GLU A 438 14.07 8.51 19.82
C GLU A 438 15.17 9.44 20.33
N VAL A 439 16.41 8.95 20.27
CA VAL A 439 17.58 9.73 20.65
C VAL A 439 17.90 10.75 19.56
N ASP A 440 18.14 11.99 19.93
CA ASP A 440 18.46 13.04 18.95
C ASP A 440 19.76 12.69 18.20
N GLY A 441 19.70 12.67 16.87
CA GLY A 441 20.83 12.29 16.02
C GLY A 441 21.06 10.79 15.81
N PHE A 442 20.21 9.90 16.37
CA PHE A 442 20.28 8.46 16.15
C PHE A 442 18.92 7.87 15.77
N ASP A 443 18.88 7.15 14.65
CA ASP A 443 17.68 6.40 14.26
C ASP A 443 17.49 5.20 15.19
N SER A 444 16.28 5.05 15.73
CA SER A 444 15.93 3.87 16.51
C SER A 444 15.79 2.64 15.61
N PHE A 445 16.19 1.46 16.12
CA PHE A 445 16.14 0.20 15.41
C PHE A 445 15.42 -0.88 16.22
N ALA A 446 14.99 -1.92 15.50
CA ALA A 446 14.58 -3.20 16.03
C ALA A 446 15.17 -4.29 15.13
N VAL A 447 15.88 -5.27 15.72
CA VAL A 447 16.65 -6.24 14.93
C VAL A 447 16.84 -7.57 15.68
N SER A 448 16.97 -8.66 14.93
CA SER A 448 17.48 -9.94 15.40
C SER A 448 18.29 -10.61 14.29
N VAL A 449 19.46 -11.17 14.63
CA VAL A 449 20.19 -12.11 13.76
C VAL A 449 19.74 -13.56 13.96
N TYR A 450 18.74 -13.79 14.83
CA TYR A 450 18.17 -15.09 15.14
C TYR A 450 19.18 -16.12 15.67
N SER A 451 20.24 -15.63 16.34
CA SER A 451 21.18 -16.42 17.15
C SER A 451 20.44 -17.04 18.34
N ALA A 452 20.86 -18.23 18.76
CA ALA A 452 20.32 -18.80 19.99
C ALA A 452 20.83 -18.01 21.20
N GLU A 453 20.03 -17.88 22.26
CA GLU A 453 20.42 -17.19 23.50
C GLU A 453 21.76 -17.68 24.04
N ASP A 454 22.00 -18.99 23.99
CA ASP A 454 23.21 -19.63 24.54
C ASP A 454 24.44 -19.57 23.60
N ASP A 455 24.35 -18.94 22.43
CA ASP A 455 25.45 -18.89 21.46
C ASP A 455 26.56 -17.90 21.87
N ASP A 456 26.23 -16.86 22.63
CA ASP A 456 27.15 -15.82 23.09
C ASP A 456 26.67 -15.15 24.39
N ASP A 457 27.50 -14.30 24.99
CA ASP A 457 27.06 -13.39 26.05
C ASP A 457 26.29 -12.18 25.51
N HIS A 458 25.73 -11.35 26.39
CA HIS A 458 24.86 -10.25 25.97
C HIS A 458 25.59 -9.17 25.15
N ASP A 459 26.87 -8.94 25.44
CA ASP A 459 27.70 -7.96 24.73
C ASP A 459 28.00 -8.50 23.31
N GLY A 460 28.39 -9.77 23.20
CA GLY A 460 28.59 -10.44 21.92
C GLY A 460 27.34 -10.49 21.04
N HIS A 461 26.15 -10.71 21.62
CA HIS A 461 24.89 -10.60 20.87
C HIS A 461 24.63 -9.17 20.39
N LEU A 462 24.90 -8.15 21.21
CA LEU A 462 24.70 -6.75 20.79
C LEU A 462 25.62 -6.39 19.63
N ASP A 463 26.91 -6.74 19.74
CA ASP A 463 27.90 -6.48 18.70
C ASP A 463 27.48 -7.10 17.37
N ALA A 464 27.06 -8.38 17.36
CA ALA A 464 26.58 -9.06 16.16
C ALA A 464 25.32 -8.39 15.55
N LEU A 465 24.44 -7.86 16.39
CA LEU A 465 23.23 -7.16 15.93
C LEU A 465 23.58 -5.80 15.31
N LEU A 466 24.45 -5.02 15.96
CA LEU A 466 24.88 -3.71 15.45
C LEU A 466 25.71 -3.84 14.17
N ASP A 467 26.58 -4.86 14.08
CA ASP A 467 27.31 -5.22 12.86
C ASP A 467 26.34 -5.53 11.70
N SER A 468 25.25 -6.24 11.97
CA SER A 468 24.25 -6.59 10.94
C SER A 468 23.54 -5.36 10.35
N LEU A 469 23.45 -4.28 11.12
CA LEU A 469 22.85 -3.01 10.70
C LEU A 469 23.87 -2.08 10.04
N GLY A 470 25.16 -2.41 10.08
CA GLY A 470 26.23 -1.50 9.65
C GLY A 470 26.32 -0.24 10.51
N LEU A 471 25.92 -0.32 11.78
CA LEU A 471 25.81 0.82 12.71
C LEU A 471 27.04 1.00 13.62
N TRP A 472 28.11 0.23 13.42
CA TRP A 472 29.35 0.50 14.13
C TRP A 472 30.07 1.70 13.50
N PRO A 473 30.54 2.70 14.28
CA PRO A 473 31.47 3.69 13.75
C PRO A 473 32.72 2.96 13.26
N ASP A 474 33.19 3.28 12.05
CA ASP A 474 34.46 2.73 11.56
C ASP A 474 35.54 2.97 12.62
N ALA A 475 36.29 1.93 12.96
CA ALA A 475 37.30 1.95 14.03
C ALA A 475 38.42 3.01 13.83
N ASP A 476 38.40 3.73 12.70
CA ASP A 476 39.26 4.86 12.38
C ASP A 476 38.72 6.23 12.87
N GLU A 477 37.55 6.28 13.52
CA GLU A 477 36.95 7.50 14.13
C GLU A 477 36.89 7.52 15.67
N ILE A 478 37.66 6.68 16.37
CA ILE A 478 37.84 6.73 17.86
C ILE A 478 39.20 7.33 18.25
#